data_AF-A0A7M7NA24-F1
#
_entry.id   AF-A0A7M7NA24-F1
#
_cell.length_a   1.000
_cell.length_b   1.000
_cell.length_c   1.000
_cell.angle_alpha   90.00
_cell.angle_beta   90.00
_cell.angle_gamma   90.00
#
_symmetry.space_group_name_H-M   'P 1'
#
loop_
_entity.id
_entity.type
_entity.pdbx_description
1 polymer ?
#
loop_
_entity_poly.entity_id
_entity_poly.type
_entity_poly.pdbx_seq_one_letter_code
_entity_poly.pdbx_strand_id
1 'polypeptide(L)'
;MFSCGLISSFRPCIVTASSSYPVSQCMSHSYILSNPMKFCHKSIKSIAISKLIHQKAHKKDRQKCSSQTPVLDSLRLTSHEACHYLRHTLGIDSADTKLSRDRFGLLREITLRSHFRQPFQNVTNTYAIPLSERRIPSWDEIKQTMLAGQGGVCYELNVFTNRLLAVLGYNVHLIGGKFMGHDRYHVTNIVHDVEVKGQRHLVEVGASDPTFHPIPLDFEEESPVYQDSFLTYKFKLGRNDLQRFHVIRKSDSDSSLLEDHTHPTNWRLISEMDIATDRDLDYFKEPMSYVFNALPRPKMKMFDEGMFAMIYENGKMVYIRDNLLYLERNDNTEERRVLWSTDEVLEAYSRFMPMIPNERKLLGLKNRNLVFPPWDKDKCVTVSPIVRYGNAVDLSKIYATK
;
A
#
# COMPACT_ATOMS: atom_id res chain seq x y z
N MET A 1 -35.71 -62.22 13.49
CA MET A 1 -36.51 -62.10 12.25
C MET A 1 -35.58 -61.66 11.11
N PHE A 2 -36.00 -61.83 9.85
CA PHE A 2 -35.19 -61.77 8.62
C PHE A 2 -34.21 -60.57 8.51
N SER A 3 -32.96 -60.62 8.01
CA SER A 3 -32.12 -61.56 7.20
C SER A 3 -32.02 -61.32 5.68
N CYS A 4 -30.77 -61.22 5.17
CA CYS A 4 -30.34 -61.29 3.74
C CYS A 4 -30.81 -60.14 2.80
N GLY A 5 -30.17 -59.86 1.65
CA GLY A 5 -28.91 -60.32 1.02
C GLY A 5 -28.58 -59.39 -0.18
N LEU A 6 -27.32 -59.01 -0.46
CA LEU A 6 -26.29 -59.72 -1.27
C LEU A 6 -26.49 -59.72 -2.81
N ILE A 7 -25.48 -59.20 -3.55
CA ILE A 7 -25.05 -59.61 -4.93
C ILE A 7 -26.01 -59.16 -6.08
N SER A 8 -25.60 -58.88 -7.33
CA SER A 8 -24.35 -59.13 -8.09
C SER A 8 -23.66 -57.86 -8.70
N SER A 9 -23.27 -57.87 -9.99
CA SER A 9 -22.12 -57.12 -10.54
C SER A 9 -21.94 -57.22 -12.08
N PHE A 10 -21.03 -56.39 -12.67
CA PHE A 10 -20.47 -56.45 -14.05
C PHE A 10 -21.41 -56.01 -15.22
N ARG A 11 -20.98 -55.60 -16.44
CA ARG A 11 -19.65 -55.32 -17.09
C ARG A 11 -19.84 -54.25 -18.23
N PRO A 12 -18.79 -53.78 -18.95
CA PRO A 12 -18.85 -52.57 -19.82
C PRO A 12 -19.10 -52.85 -21.32
N CYS A 13 -19.30 -51.79 -22.10
CA CYS A 13 -19.32 -51.79 -23.58
C CYS A 13 -17.98 -51.37 -24.19
N ILE A 14 -17.74 -51.76 -25.47
CA ILE A 14 -16.44 -51.65 -26.17
C ILE A 14 -16.60 -51.04 -27.58
N VAL A 15 -15.75 -50.04 -27.87
CA VAL A 15 -15.10 -49.64 -29.15
C VAL A 15 -15.80 -49.87 -30.51
N THR A 16 -15.96 -48.76 -31.24
CA THR A 16 -15.58 -48.55 -32.68
C THR A 16 -14.98 -47.12 -32.77
N ALA A 17 -13.81 -46.85 -33.39
CA ALA A 17 -13.42 -46.87 -34.81
C ALA A 17 -14.10 -45.73 -35.64
N SER A 18 -13.43 -44.94 -36.50
CA SER A 18 -12.07 -45.05 -37.10
C SER A 18 -11.50 -43.71 -37.67
N SER A 19 -10.28 -43.77 -38.25
CA SER A 19 -9.63 -42.82 -39.21
C SER A 19 -8.91 -41.54 -38.66
N SER A 20 -7.93 -40.90 -39.34
CA SER A 20 -6.81 -41.40 -40.19
C SER A 20 -5.79 -40.29 -40.62
N TYR A 21 -4.50 -40.41 -40.21
CA TYR A 21 -3.26 -39.87 -40.87
C TYR A 21 -3.10 -38.36 -41.18
N PRO A 22 -1.90 -37.87 -41.61
CA PRO A 22 -0.50 -38.29 -41.37
C PRO A 22 0.28 -37.22 -40.55
N VAL A 23 1.26 -37.55 -39.68
CA VAL A 23 2.66 -37.96 -39.96
C VAL A 23 3.46 -37.01 -40.87
N SER A 24 4.47 -36.34 -40.29
CA SER A 24 5.72 -35.99 -40.97
C SER A 24 6.92 -36.21 -40.04
N GLN A 25 8.04 -36.71 -40.58
CA GLN A 25 9.32 -36.89 -39.89
C GLN A 25 10.41 -36.17 -40.70
N CYS A 26 11.40 -35.57 -40.03
CA CYS A 26 12.79 -35.30 -40.47
C CYS A 26 13.43 -34.25 -39.55
N MET A 27 14.71 -34.27 -39.19
CA MET A 27 15.71 -35.35 -39.18
C MET A 27 16.60 -35.19 -37.93
N SER A 28 17.29 -36.26 -37.53
CA SER A 28 18.41 -36.18 -36.59
C SER A 28 19.63 -35.51 -37.23
N HIS A 29 20.51 -34.93 -36.41
CA HIS A 29 21.94 -34.83 -36.72
C HIS A 29 22.75 -35.05 -35.44
N SER A 30 23.56 -36.10 -35.43
CA SER A 30 24.45 -36.45 -34.33
C SER A 30 25.86 -36.00 -34.67
N TYR A 31 26.53 -35.29 -33.74
CA TYR A 31 27.98 -35.11 -33.81
C TYR A 31 28.63 -35.49 -32.48
N ILE A 32 29.33 -36.62 -32.49
CA ILE A 32 30.25 -37.03 -31.44
C ILE A 32 31.66 -36.75 -31.97
N LEU A 33 32.40 -35.85 -31.32
CA LEU A 33 33.85 -35.82 -31.42
C LEU A 33 34.45 -35.70 -30.02
N SER A 34 35.42 -36.57 -29.75
CA SER A 34 36.07 -36.73 -28.46
C SER A 34 37.33 -35.87 -28.36
N ASN A 35 37.57 -35.28 -27.18
CA ASN A 35 38.93 -35.10 -26.68
C ASN A 35 38.97 -34.85 -25.15
N PRO A 36 39.71 -35.64 -24.36
CA PRO A 36 39.77 -35.48 -22.91
C PRO A 36 40.86 -34.49 -22.47
N MET A 37 40.48 -33.27 -22.08
CA MET A 37 41.43 -32.35 -21.45
C MET A 37 41.73 -32.74 -19.99
N LYS A 38 42.99 -33.10 -19.73
CA LYS A 38 43.52 -33.34 -18.38
C LYS A 38 43.61 -32.01 -17.61
N PHE A 39 42.71 -31.79 -16.65
CA PHE A 39 42.90 -30.71 -15.66
C PHE A 39 43.68 -31.18 -14.44
N CYS A 40 44.66 -30.37 -14.03
CA CYS A 40 45.63 -30.71 -13.00
C CYS A 40 45.12 -30.36 -11.59
N HIS A 41 45.21 -31.28 -10.64
CA HIS A 41 44.97 -30.98 -9.22
C HIS A 41 45.99 -29.95 -8.71
N LYS A 42 45.51 -28.74 -8.36
CA LYS A 42 46.30 -27.77 -7.57
C LYS A 42 45.52 -27.23 -6.36
N SER A 43 45.92 -27.77 -5.20
CA SER A 43 45.94 -27.12 -3.88
C SER A 43 44.78 -26.21 -3.46
N ILE A 44 43.86 -26.75 -2.65
CA ILE A 44 42.96 -25.96 -1.81
C ILE A 44 43.77 -25.38 -0.63
N LYS A 45 44.28 -24.13 -0.76
CA LYS A 45 44.88 -23.35 0.36
C LYS A 45 45.05 -21.86 0.00
N SER A 46 43.99 -21.04 0.13
CA SER A 46 44.11 -19.56 0.03
C SER A 46 42.94 -18.73 0.63
N ILE A 47 41.73 -19.29 0.74
CA ILE A 47 40.49 -18.53 1.05
C ILE A 47 40.43 -17.93 2.48
N ALA A 48 41.39 -18.24 3.36
CA ALA A 48 41.38 -17.82 4.77
C ALA A 48 41.75 -16.34 5.05
N ILE A 49 42.45 -15.64 4.13
CA ILE A 49 43.07 -14.34 4.46
C ILE A 49 42.19 -13.13 4.09
N SER A 50 41.36 -13.22 3.04
CA SER A 50 40.53 -12.10 2.57
C SER A 50 39.51 -11.61 3.62
N LYS A 51 38.87 -12.53 4.35
CA LYS A 51 37.85 -12.18 5.37
C LYS A 51 38.38 -11.37 6.56
N LEU A 52 39.69 -11.40 6.83
CA LEU A 52 40.27 -10.71 7.98
C LEU A 52 40.58 -9.23 7.72
N ILE A 53 40.64 -8.81 6.46
CA ILE A 53 40.94 -7.42 6.07
C ILE A 53 39.67 -6.56 6.07
N HIS A 54 38.57 -7.03 5.49
CA HIS A 54 37.29 -6.28 5.51
C HIS A 54 36.70 -6.08 6.91
N GLN A 55 36.88 -7.02 7.84
CA GLN A 55 36.36 -6.88 9.20
C GLN A 55 37.11 -5.85 10.08
N LYS A 56 38.29 -5.36 9.66
CA LYS A 56 39.01 -4.30 10.38
C LYS A 56 38.69 -2.87 9.89
N ALA A 57 38.10 -2.71 8.71
CA ALA A 57 37.74 -1.40 8.17
C ALA A 57 36.56 -0.75 8.93
N HIS A 58 35.50 -1.51 9.25
CA HIS A 58 34.27 -0.98 9.84
C HIS A 58 34.31 -0.67 11.35
N LYS A 59 35.51 -0.62 11.98
CA LYS A 59 35.64 -0.51 13.44
C LYS A 59 36.45 0.68 13.95
N LYS A 60 36.76 1.67 13.10
CA LYS A 60 37.59 2.83 13.49
C LYS A 60 37.01 4.23 13.21
N ASP A 61 35.85 4.35 12.56
CA ASP A 61 35.14 5.62 12.36
C ASP A 61 33.83 5.69 13.16
N ARG A 62 33.99 5.68 14.49
CA ARG A 62 33.05 6.34 15.40
C ARG A 62 33.86 7.29 16.28
N GLN A 63 33.26 8.43 16.62
CA GLN A 63 33.84 9.48 17.46
C GLN A 63 34.97 10.33 16.82
N LYS A 64 34.64 11.00 15.71
CA LYS A 64 35.15 12.35 15.45
C LYS A 64 33.97 13.28 15.18
N CYS A 65 33.60 14.08 16.18
CA CYS A 65 32.57 15.10 16.04
C CYS A 65 33.19 16.27 15.24
N SER A 66 32.81 16.38 13.96
CA SER A 66 33.28 17.44 13.07
C SER A 66 32.30 18.61 13.11
N SER A 67 32.80 19.84 13.14
CA SER A 67 31.98 21.05 13.13
C SER A 67 31.05 21.08 11.91
N GLN A 68 29.74 21.08 12.15
CA GLN A 68 28.70 21.00 11.13
C GLN A 68 28.39 22.38 10.52
N THR A 69 28.06 22.39 9.23
CA THR A 69 27.43 23.52 8.54
C THR A 69 25.93 23.48 8.86
N PRO A 70 25.36 24.35 9.75
CA PRO A 70 24.12 24.02 10.47
C PRO A 70 22.82 23.90 9.65
N VAL A 71 22.86 24.19 8.34
CA VAL A 71 21.67 24.38 7.49
C VAL A 71 21.29 23.11 6.69
N LEU A 72 22.20 22.13 6.57
CA LEU A 72 21.97 20.93 5.75
C LEU A 72 21.46 19.70 6.53
N ASP A 73 21.68 19.65 7.85
CA ASP A 73 21.33 18.47 8.67
C ASP A 73 19.84 18.40 9.07
N SER A 74 19.12 19.52 9.08
CA SER A 74 17.66 19.54 9.33
C SER A 74 16.85 18.82 8.23
N LEU A 75 17.36 18.82 7.00
CA LEU A 75 16.74 18.27 5.78
C LEU A 75 16.77 16.73 5.71
N ARG A 76 17.16 16.04 6.79
CA ARG A 76 17.27 14.58 6.85
C ARG A 76 16.54 14.04 8.08
N LEU A 77 16.28 12.73 8.07
CA LEU A 77 15.94 11.96 9.26
C LEU A 77 17.25 11.43 9.83
N THR A 78 17.50 11.64 11.12
CA THR A 78 18.66 11.06 11.81
C THR A 78 18.43 9.59 12.16
N SER A 79 19.50 8.83 12.39
CA SER A 79 19.37 7.45 12.89
C SER A 79 18.69 7.39 14.26
N HIS A 80 18.80 8.44 15.09
CA HIS A 80 18.11 8.50 16.37
C HIS A 80 16.59 8.64 16.21
N GLU A 81 16.14 9.57 15.36
CA GLU A 81 14.71 9.73 15.02
C GLU A 81 14.15 8.46 14.36
N ALA A 82 14.93 7.80 13.50
CA ALA A 82 14.54 6.52 12.88
C ALA A 82 14.36 5.40 13.93
N CYS A 83 15.34 5.18 14.82
CA CYS A 83 15.20 4.19 15.90
C CYS A 83 14.05 4.53 16.87
N HIS A 84 13.83 5.83 17.15
CA HIS A 84 12.70 6.29 17.95
C HIS A 84 11.36 5.98 17.26
N TYR A 85 11.22 6.33 15.99
CA TYR A 85 10.03 6.07 15.18
C TYR A 85 9.68 4.57 15.12
N LEU A 86 10.66 3.72 14.81
CA LEU A 86 10.45 2.28 14.71
C LEU A 86 9.97 1.69 16.05
N ARG A 87 10.57 2.11 17.18
CA ARG A 87 10.17 1.64 18.51
C ARG A 87 8.83 2.21 18.95
N HIS A 88 8.70 3.54 19.01
CA HIS A 88 7.60 4.22 19.70
C HIS A 88 6.38 4.49 18.82
N THR A 89 6.57 4.64 17.50
CA THR A 89 5.46 4.85 16.55
C THR A 89 4.98 3.53 15.96
N LEU A 90 5.88 2.67 15.47
CA LEU A 90 5.52 1.39 14.84
C LEU A 90 5.48 0.17 15.78
N GLY A 91 6.08 0.26 16.98
CA GLY A 91 6.12 -0.85 17.94
C GLY A 91 7.08 -1.98 17.54
N ILE A 92 8.27 -1.63 17.00
CA ILE A 92 9.31 -2.54 16.52
C ILE A 92 10.55 -2.40 17.42
N ASP A 93 10.50 -2.96 18.62
CA ASP A 93 11.51 -2.74 19.68
C ASP A 93 12.94 -3.17 19.31
N SER A 94 13.05 -4.19 18.45
CA SER A 94 14.30 -4.89 18.09
C SER A 94 14.84 -4.51 16.70
N ALA A 95 14.47 -3.33 16.19
CA ALA A 95 14.85 -2.81 14.87
C ALA A 95 16.34 -3.02 14.52
N ASP A 96 17.27 -2.64 15.39
CA ASP A 96 18.73 -2.74 15.14
C ASP A 96 19.20 -4.20 14.95
N THR A 97 18.60 -5.14 15.70
CA THR A 97 18.88 -6.57 15.60
C THR A 97 18.33 -7.16 14.30
N LYS A 98 17.15 -6.71 13.85
CA LYS A 98 16.59 -7.14 12.56
C LYS A 98 17.37 -6.52 11.39
N LEU A 99 17.70 -5.24 11.45
CA LEU A 99 18.50 -4.56 10.41
C LEU A 99 19.87 -5.23 10.16
N SER A 100 20.43 -5.89 11.17
CA SER A 100 21.72 -6.60 11.10
C SER A 100 21.64 -8.11 10.85
N ARG A 101 20.44 -8.71 10.81
CA ARG A 101 20.26 -10.18 10.69
C ARG A 101 19.15 -10.62 9.73
N ASP A 102 18.11 -9.81 9.57
CA ASP A 102 16.87 -10.07 8.85
C ASP A 102 16.32 -8.74 8.28
N ARG A 103 16.96 -8.25 7.21
CA ARG A 103 16.61 -6.98 6.57
C ARG A 103 15.26 -7.03 5.87
N PHE A 104 14.85 -8.19 5.37
CA PHE A 104 13.55 -8.38 4.75
C PHE A 104 12.42 -8.46 5.78
N GLY A 105 12.62 -9.18 6.89
CA GLY A 105 11.67 -9.21 8.00
C GLY A 105 11.46 -7.84 8.66
N LEU A 106 12.52 -7.02 8.79
CA LEU A 106 12.36 -5.62 9.20
C LEU A 106 11.56 -4.81 8.17
N LEU A 107 11.87 -4.95 6.87
CA LEU A 107 11.16 -4.22 5.82
C LEU A 107 9.66 -4.57 5.82
N ARG A 108 9.34 -5.86 5.93
CA ARG A 108 7.97 -6.38 6.06
C ARG A 108 7.26 -5.87 7.29
N GLU A 109 7.93 -5.78 8.43
CA GLU A 109 7.35 -5.18 9.64
C GLU A 109 7.13 -3.68 9.53
N ILE A 110 8.00 -2.93 8.84
CA ILE A 110 7.77 -1.51 8.54
C ILE A 110 6.51 -1.36 7.68
N THR A 111 6.40 -2.09 6.57
CA THR A 111 5.23 -2.05 5.67
C THR A 111 3.93 -2.39 6.41
N LEU A 112 3.92 -3.50 7.16
CA LEU A 112 2.76 -3.95 7.93
C LEU A 112 2.38 -2.95 9.03
N ARG A 113 3.36 -2.47 9.82
CA ARG A 113 3.07 -1.63 10.99
C ARG A 113 2.69 -0.21 10.62
N SER A 114 3.17 0.36 9.50
CA SER A 114 2.70 1.67 9.05
C SER A 114 1.18 1.67 8.84
N HIS A 115 0.63 0.70 8.10
CA HIS A 115 -0.83 0.54 7.92
C HIS A 115 -1.62 0.38 9.24
N PHE A 116 -1.00 -0.22 10.26
CA PHE A 116 -1.63 -0.53 11.55
C PHE A 116 -1.46 0.57 12.60
N ARG A 117 -0.61 1.58 12.36
CA ARG A 117 -0.20 2.58 13.37
C ARG A 117 -0.22 4.03 12.88
N GLN A 118 -0.20 4.26 11.58
CA GLN A 118 -0.36 5.57 10.98
C GLN A 118 -1.63 5.58 10.11
N PRO A 119 -2.59 6.48 10.35
CA PRO A 119 -3.78 6.55 9.52
C PRO A 119 -3.47 7.19 8.16
N PHE A 120 -4.04 6.66 7.09
CA PHE A 120 -4.12 7.32 5.79
C PHE A 120 -5.21 8.40 5.86
N GLN A 121 -4.85 9.68 5.93
CA GLN A 121 -5.74 10.77 6.37
C GLN A 121 -5.44 12.11 5.72
N ASN A 122 -6.48 12.94 5.55
CA ASN A 122 -6.37 14.34 5.08
C ASN A 122 -6.82 15.38 6.14
N VAL A 123 -7.02 14.96 7.40
CA VAL A 123 -7.38 15.83 8.54
C VAL A 123 -6.28 16.85 8.83
N THR A 124 -5.06 16.40 9.12
CA THR A 124 -4.03 17.23 9.79
C THR A 124 -3.45 18.33 8.90
N ASN A 125 -3.09 17.98 7.66
CA ASN A 125 -2.35 18.85 6.73
C ASN A 125 -3.17 19.25 5.48
N THR A 126 -4.47 18.92 5.44
CA THR A 126 -5.43 19.45 4.45
C THR A 126 -6.61 20.13 5.14
N TYR A 127 -7.48 19.38 5.83
CA TYR A 127 -8.73 19.95 6.34
C TYR A 127 -8.57 20.88 7.55
N ALA A 128 -7.65 20.60 8.47
CA ALA A 128 -7.37 21.48 9.61
C ALA A 128 -6.73 22.83 9.19
N ILE A 129 -6.27 22.95 7.95
CA ILE A 129 -5.69 24.18 7.37
C ILE A 129 -6.78 24.91 6.55
N PRO A 130 -7.01 26.22 6.76
CA PRO A 130 -7.92 27.03 5.94
C PRO A 130 -7.55 26.96 4.45
N LEU A 131 -8.55 26.92 3.57
CA LEU A 131 -8.33 26.71 2.12
C LEU A 131 -7.33 27.71 1.49
N SER A 132 -7.32 28.95 1.97
CA SER A 132 -6.39 30.03 1.56
C SER A 132 -4.93 29.81 1.98
N GLU A 133 -4.67 28.92 2.94
CA GLU A 133 -3.35 28.65 3.52
C GLU A 133 -2.81 27.26 3.12
N ARG A 134 -3.63 26.45 2.43
CA ARG A 134 -3.23 25.10 2.02
C ARG A 134 -2.09 25.14 1.01
N ARG A 135 -1.12 24.28 1.27
CA ARG A 135 0.06 24.02 0.45
C ARG A 135 0.53 22.59 0.70
N ILE A 136 1.41 22.10 -0.16
CA ILE A 136 2.17 20.87 0.10
C ILE A 136 2.94 21.05 1.42
N PRO A 137 2.92 20.05 2.33
CA PRO A 137 3.68 20.11 3.57
C PRO A 137 5.18 20.03 3.28
N SER A 138 5.95 20.80 4.05
CA SER A 138 7.41 20.78 4.02
C SER A 138 7.97 19.48 4.64
N TRP A 139 9.26 19.22 4.42
CA TRP A 139 9.92 18.05 5.03
C TRP A 139 9.82 18.06 6.56
N ASP A 140 9.99 19.20 7.22
CA ASP A 140 9.89 19.27 8.68
C ASP A 140 8.45 19.03 9.19
N GLU A 141 7.43 19.47 8.47
CA GLU A 141 6.02 19.16 8.79
C GLU A 141 5.70 17.67 8.60
N ILE A 142 6.15 17.07 7.49
CA ILE A 142 6.03 15.61 7.25
C ILE A 142 6.73 14.85 8.39
N LYS A 143 7.98 15.21 8.70
CA LYS A 143 8.79 14.59 9.75
C LYS A 143 8.11 14.69 11.12
N GLN A 144 7.59 15.87 11.49
CA GLN A 144 6.87 16.06 12.77
C GLN A 144 5.56 15.25 12.82
N THR A 145 4.74 15.33 11.78
CA THR A 145 3.46 14.59 11.66
C THR A 145 3.69 13.08 11.77
N MET A 146 4.72 12.56 11.11
CA MET A 146 5.04 11.13 11.07
C MET A 146 5.67 10.63 12.37
N LEU A 147 6.58 11.39 12.99
CA LEU A 147 7.14 11.06 14.31
C LEU A 147 6.05 11.06 15.40
N ALA A 148 5.06 11.95 15.31
CA ALA A 148 3.87 11.97 16.15
C ALA A 148 2.84 10.85 15.81
N GLY A 149 3.11 10.02 14.80
CA GLY A 149 2.23 8.92 14.38
C GLY A 149 0.95 9.35 13.64
N GLN A 150 0.77 10.64 13.37
CA GLN A 150 -0.49 11.22 12.87
C GLN A 150 -0.87 10.77 11.45
N GLY A 151 0.06 10.13 10.73
CA GLY A 151 -0.14 9.67 9.35
C GLY A 151 -0.43 10.82 8.38
N GLY A 152 -0.97 10.53 7.20
CA GLY A 152 -1.15 11.54 6.15
C GLY A 152 -1.67 10.94 4.84
N VAL A 153 -1.53 11.67 3.73
CA VAL A 153 -1.81 11.14 2.38
C VAL A 153 -0.57 10.46 1.77
N CYS A 154 -0.69 9.95 0.54
CA CYS A 154 0.33 9.15 -0.15
C CYS A 154 1.72 9.82 -0.15
N TYR A 155 1.76 11.13 -0.43
CA TYR A 155 2.98 11.93 -0.42
C TYR A 155 3.69 11.87 0.94
N GLU A 156 2.99 12.14 2.03
CA GLU A 156 3.59 12.27 3.36
C GLU A 156 4.10 10.93 3.87
N LEU A 157 3.28 9.88 3.76
CA LEU A 157 3.58 8.52 4.23
C LEU A 157 4.75 7.90 3.44
N ASN A 158 4.71 7.96 2.10
CA ASN A 158 5.74 7.32 1.28
C ASN A 158 7.03 8.17 1.18
N VAL A 159 6.98 9.50 1.28
CA VAL A 159 8.21 10.34 1.38
C VAL A 159 8.91 10.14 2.72
N PHE A 160 8.18 10.10 3.84
CA PHE A 160 8.80 9.77 5.13
C PHE A 160 9.40 8.37 5.14
N THR A 161 8.67 7.39 4.61
CA THR A 161 9.14 6.00 4.51
C THR A 161 10.37 5.87 3.61
N ASN A 162 10.47 6.66 2.53
CA ASN A 162 11.69 6.75 1.73
C ASN A 162 12.89 7.18 2.57
N ARG A 163 12.76 8.26 3.35
CA ARG A 163 13.86 8.79 4.18
C ARG A 163 14.20 7.85 5.33
N LEU A 164 13.21 7.19 5.93
CA LEU A 164 13.39 6.14 6.94
C LEU A 164 14.21 4.97 6.40
N LEU A 165 13.81 4.41 5.26
CA LEU A 165 14.52 3.29 4.64
C LEU A 165 15.93 3.69 4.18
N ALA A 166 16.11 4.91 3.68
CA ALA A 166 17.43 5.43 3.31
C ALA A 166 18.38 5.58 4.52
N VAL A 167 17.92 6.10 5.67
CA VAL A 167 18.78 6.22 6.88
C VAL A 167 19.04 4.88 7.58
N LEU A 168 18.18 3.89 7.38
CA LEU A 168 18.44 2.49 7.72
C LEU A 168 19.40 1.79 6.72
N GLY A 169 19.83 2.49 5.67
CA GLY A 169 20.76 1.96 4.67
C GLY A 169 20.14 0.91 3.75
N TYR A 170 18.87 1.03 3.40
CA TYR A 170 18.30 0.33 2.24
C TYR A 170 18.59 1.13 0.97
N ASN A 171 18.78 0.43 -0.16
CA ASN A 171 18.82 1.05 -1.48
C ASN A 171 17.37 1.32 -1.91
N VAL A 172 16.91 2.57 -1.82
CA VAL A 172 15.49 2.93 -1.98
C VAL A 172 15.32 4.23 -2.77
N HIS A 173 14.38 4.24 -3.69
CA HIS A 173 13.96 5.44 -4.43
C HIS A 173 12.44 5.63 -4.40
N LEU A 174 12.00 6.86 -4.65
CA LEU A 174 10.59 7.15 -4.93
C LEU A 174 10.30 6.82 -6.40
N ILE A 175 9.08 6.35 -6.66
CA ILE A 175 8.51 6.28 -8.00
C ILE A 175 7.15 6.98 -8.04
N GLY A 176 6.76 7.41 -9.23
CA GLY A 176 5.45 8.01 -9.50
C GLY A 176 4.45 7.01 -10.03
N GLY A 177 3.18 7.23 -9.72
CA GLY A 177 2.08 6.47 -10.30
C GLY A 177 0.85 7.29 -10.63
N LYS A 178 0.03 6.74 -11.52
CA LYS A 178 -1.35 7.17 -11.75
C LYS A 178 -2.27 6.45 -10.79
N PHE A 179 -3.32 7.11 -10.32
CA PHE A 179 -4.37 6.51 -9.49
C PHE A 179 -5.74 6.85 -10.07
N MET A 180 -6.56 5.83 -10.37
CA MET A 180 -7.86 5.99 -11.04
C MET A 180 -7.80 6.88 -12.30
N GLY A 181 -6.75 6.72 -13.13
CA GLY A 181 -6.52 7.49 -14.36
C GLY A 181 -5.88 8.88 -14.17
N HIS A 182 -5.78 9.39 -12.95
CA HIS A 182 -5.12 10.68 -12.68
C HIS A 182 -3.59 10.52 -12.63
N ASP A 183 -2.87 11.17 -13.55
CA ASP A 183 -1.42 11.01 -13.77
C ASP A 183 -0.52 11.75 -12.74
N ARG A 184 0.52 11.06 -12.24
CA ARG A 184 1.47 11.52 -11.19
C ARG A 184 0.88 11.81 -9.80
N TYR A 185 -0.37 11.42 -9.53
CA TYR A 185 -1.05 11.65 -8.25
C TYR A 185 -0.73 10.61 -7.17
N HIS A 186 0.05 9.58 -7.48
CA HIS A 186 0.54 8.62 -6.48
C HIS A 186 2.06 8.67 -6.34
N VAL A 187 2.52 8.48 -5.10
CA VAL A 187 3.94 8.40 -4.72
C VAL A 187 4.13 7.09 -3.99
N THR A 188 5.13 6.29 -4.33
CA THR A 188 5.44 5.03 -3.63
C THR A 188 6.94 4.70 -3.73
N ASN A 189 7.41 3.62 -3.11
CA ASN A 189 8.83 3.28 -3.02
C ASN A 189 9.18 1.97 -3.73
N ILE A 190 10.35 1.91 -4.39
CA ILE A 190 11.01 0.63 -4.71
C ILE A 190 12.25 0.49 -3.83
N VAL A 191 12.41 -0.70 -3.25
CA VAL A 191 13.59 -1.09 -2.47
C VAL A 191 14.35 -2.20 -3.20
N HIS A 192 15.64 -2.00 -3.40
CA HIS A 192 16.54 -2.90 -4.13
C HIS A 192 17.45 -3.68 -3.16
N ASP A 193 17.98 -4.82 -3.62
CA ASP A 193 19.08 -5.56 -2.98
C ASP A 193 18.82 -5.95 -1.51
N VAL A 194 17.57 -6.26 -1.15
CA VAL A 194 17.17 -6.52 0.25
C VAL A 194 17.71 -7.86 0.77
N GLU A 195 17.59 -8.91 -0.04
CA GLU A 195 18.11 -10.26 0.24
C GLU A 195 19.09 -10.71 -0.85
N VAL A 196 18.70 -10.54 -2.13
CA VAL A 196 19.49 -10.93 -3.30
C VAL A 196 19.79 -9.71 -4.18
N LYS A 197 21.01 -9.63 -4.73
CA LYS A 197 21.40 -8.53 -5.62
C LYS A 197 20.57 -8.53 -6.91
N GLY A 198 20.02 -7.38 -7.28
CA GLY A 198 19.14 -7.21 -8.44
C GLY A 198 17.66 -7.45 -8.15
N GLN A 199 17.32 -7.97 -6.97
CA GLN A 199 15.93 -8.10 -6.51
C GLN A 199 15.35 -6.73 -6.19
N ARG A 200 14.09 -6.51 -6.56
CA ARG A 200 13.33 -5.27 -6.32
C ARG A 200 12.04 -5.57 -5.58
N HIS A 201 11.63 -4.70 -4.67
CA HIS A 201 10.35 -4.77 -3.97
C HIS A 201 9.61 -3.45 -4.04
N LEU A 202 8.32 -3.47 -4.41
CA LEU A 202 7.42 -2.35 -4.15
C LEU A 202 7.12 -2.28 -2.64
N VAL A 203 7.29 -1.10 -2.06
CA VAL A 203 6.95 -0.80 -0.65
C VAL A 203 5.95 0.35 -0.63
N GLU A 204 4.68 -0.05 -0.54
CA GLU A 204 3.54 0.83 -0.41
C GLU A 204 3.12 0.96 1.05
N VAL A 205 3.00 2.17 1.58
CA VAL A 205 2.38 2.43 2.91
C VAL A 205 1.48 3.67 2.93
N GLY A 206 1.19 4.26 1.76
CA GLY A 206 0.49 5.52 1.57
C GLY A 206 -0.75 5.38 0.69
N ALA A 207 -1.44 4.25 0.73
CA ALA A 207 -2.68 4.01 -0.01
C ALA A 207 -3.83 3.63 0.95
N SER A 208 -5.07 3.96 0.55
CA SER A 208 -6.31 3.45 1.21
C SER A 208 -6.65 2.00 0.86
N ASP A 209 -5.82 1.37 0.04
CA ASP A 209 -6.01 0.03 -0.49
C ASP A 209 -4.82 -0.81 -0.02
N PRO A 210 -5.03 -1.72 0.94
CA PRO A 210 -3.96 -2.23 1.80
C PRO A 210 -2.90 -2.98 1.00
N THR A 211 -1.64 -2.86 1.40
CA THR A 211 -0.54 -3.66 0.88
C THR A 211 0.40 -3.98 2.02
N PHE A 212 0.03 -4.97 2.83
CA PHE A 212 0.65 -5.22 4.13
C PHE A 212 2.07 -5.81 4.04
N HIS A 213 2.57 -6.10 2.83
CA HIS A 213 3.83 -6.78 2.57
C HIS A 213 4.60 -6.09 1.43
N PRO A 214 5.95 -6.03 1.49
CA PRO A 214 6.78 -5.67 0.34
C PRO A 214 6.53 -6.66 -0.80
N ILE A 215 6.12 -6.16 -1.98
CA ILE A 215 5.76 -6.99 -3.12
C ILE A 215 7.00 -7.19 -3.99
N PRO A 216 7.55 -8.42 -4.12
CA PRO A 216 8.72 -8.68 -4.96
C PRO A 216 8.36 -8.50 -6.44
N LEU A 217 9.29 -7.93 -7.22
CA LEU A 217 9.11 -7.58 -8.64
C LEU A 217 10.02 -8.43 -9.53
N ASP A 218 10.05 -9.73 -9.25
CA ASP A 218 10.81 -10.80 -9.91
C ASP A 218 9.91 -11.85 -10.61
N PHE A 219 8.59 -11.64 -10.63
CA PHE A 219 7.63 -12.43 -11.41
C PHE A 219 7.62 -12.02 -12.90
N GLU A 220 7.31 -12.96 -13.81
CA GLU A 220 7.47 -12.76 -15.26
C GLU A 220 6.39 -11.87 -15.90
N GLU A 221 5.12 -12.04 -15.52
CA GLU A 221 3.99 -11.25 -16.06
C GLU A 221 3.02 -10.82 -14.95
N GLU A 222 2.53 -11.75 -14.13
CA GLU A 222 1.61 -11.44 -13.02
C GLU A 222 2.14 -11.94 -11.67
N SER A 223 1.84 -11.19 -10.61
CA SER A 223 2.13 -11.60 -9.23
C SER A 223 1.18 -12.72 -8.79
N PRO A 224 1.49 -13.42 -7.68
CA PRO A 224 0.47 -14.10 -6.89
C PRO A 224 -0.71 -13.19 -6.56
N VAL A 225 -1.88 -13.79 -6.29
CA VAL A 225 -3.04 -13.07 -5.74
C VAL A 225 -2.85 -12.88 -4.23
N TYR A 226 -3.00 -11.65 -3.78
CA TYR A 226 -2.92 -11.23 -2.37
C TYR A 226 -4.32 -10.97 -1.81
N GLN A 227 -4.48 -11.19 -0.50
CA GLN A 227 -5.69 -10.88 0.26
C GLN A 227 -5.32 -10.16 1.56
N ASP A 228 -5.47 -8.83 1.58
CA ASP A 228 -5.20 -8.00 2.76
C ASP A 228 -6.50 -7.33 3.23
N SER A 229 -6.94 -7.66 4.45
CA SER A 229 -8.21 -7.18 5.01
C SER A 229 -9.39 -7.45 4.04
N PHE A 230 -10.20 -6.46 3.68
CA PHE A 230 -11.26 -6.58 2.68
C PHE A 230 -10.74 -6.87 1.25
N LEU A 231 -9.50 -6.55 0.90
CA LEU A 231 -9.07 -6.42 -0.49
C LEU A 231 -8.41 -7.68 -1.06
N THR A 232 -8.97 -8.19 -2.16
CA THR A 232 -8.29 -9.14 -3.06
C THR A 232 -7.61 -8.34 -4.19
N TYR A 233 -6.28 -8.47 -4.34
CA TYR A 233 -5.52 -7.73 -5.35
C TYR A 233 -4.38 -8.54 -5.95
N LYS A 234 -3.89 -8.12 -7.12
CA LYS A 234 -2.67 -8.63 -7.78
C LYS A 234 -1.99 -7.51 -8.56
N PHE A 235 -0.78 -7.78 -9.07
CA PHE A 235 -0.07 -6.88 -9.97
C PHE A 235 0.24 -7.55 -11.30
N LYS A 236 0.35 -6.74 -12.34
CA LYS A 236 0.93 -7.11 -13.64
C LYS A 236 2.18 -6.27 -13.89
N LEU A 237 3.25 -6.93 -14.32
CA LEU A 237 4.51 -6.30 -14.69
C LEU A 237 4.46 -5.97 -16.19
N GLY A 238 4.46 -4.69 -16.51
CA GLY A 238 4.72 -4.18 -17.85
C GLY A 238 6.23 -4.02 -18.10
N ARG A 239 6.59 -3.39 -19.22
CA ARG A 239 8.01 -3.24 -19.58
C ARG A 239 8.74 -2.25 -18.68
N ASN A 240 8.07 -1.14 -18.36
CA ASN A 240 8.59 -0.04 -17.53
C ASN A 240 7.67 0.26 -16.34
N ASP A 241 6.53 -0.41 -16.28
CA ASP A 241 5.36 -0.07 -15.49
C ASP A 241 4.87 -1.26 -14.66
N LEU A 242 4.18 -0.96 -13.56
CA LEU A 242 3.57 -1.94 -12.66
C LEU A 242 2.11 -1.57 -12.44
N GLN A 243 1.21 -2.44 -12.91
CA GLN A 243 -0.23 -2.21 -12.88
C GLN A 243 -0.87 -2.97 -11.71
N ARG A 244 -1.63 -2.28 -10.85
CA ARG A 244 -2.34 -2.90 -9.70
C ARG A 244 -3.80 -3.17 -10.06
N PHE A 245 -4.20 -4.43 -9.93
CA PHE A 245 -5.56 -4.90 -10.19
C PHE A 245 -6.26 -5.34 -8.90
N HIS A 246 -7.54 -4.97 -8.74
CA HIS A 246 -8.41 -5.40 -7.63
C HIS A 246 -9.55 -6.26 -8.15
N VAL A 247 -10.10 -7.16 -7.32
CA VAL A 247 -11.35 -7.85 -7.64
C VAL A 247 -12.55 -6.95 -7.31
N ILE A 248 -13.41 -6.71 -8.30
CA ILE A 248 -14.69 -6.01 -8.13
C ILE A 248 -15.63 -6.87 -7.27
N ARG A 249 -16.12 -6.36 -6.14
CA ARG A 249 -17.14 -7.04 -5.33
C ARG A 249 -18.53 -6.74 -5.88
N LYS A 250 -19.53 -7.59 -5.58
CA LYS A 250 -20.93 -7.33 -5.93
C LYS A 250 -21.52 -6.08 -5.25
N SER A 251 -20.89 -5.56 -4.20
CA SER A 251 -21.19 -4.26 -3.59
C SER A 251 -20.75 -3.06 -4.43
N ASP A 252 -19.91 -3.28 -5.43
CA ASP A 252 -19.16 -2.22 -6.11
C ASP A 252 -19.67 -1.97 -7.55
N SER A 253 -20.59 -2.81 -8.04
CA SER A 253 -21.09 -2.80 -9.43
C SER A 253 -22.13 -1.72 -9.75
N ASP A 254 -22.65 -1.01 -8.74
CA ASP A 254 -23.62 0.08 -8.92
C ASP A 254 -22.96 1.48 -9.05
N SER A 255 -21.61 1.57 -9.15
CA SER A 255 -20.94 2.87 -9.37
C SER A 255 -21.16 3.33 -10.81
N SER A 256 -21.74 4.53 -11.00
CA SER A 256 -21.84 5.15 -12.34
C SER A 256 -20.49 5.73 -12.84
N LEU A 257 -19.37 5.15 -12.40
CA LEU A 257 -17.98 5.41 -12.81
C LEU A 257 -17.33 4.11 -13.36
N LEU A 258 -18.13 3.19 -13.90
CA LEU A 258 -17.74 1.85 -14.38
C LEU A 258 -17.61 1.76 -15.90
N GLU A 259 -17.32 2.87 -16.59
CA GLU A 259 -17.14 2.84 -18.04
C GLU A 259 -15.84 2.11 -18.44
N ASP A 260 -16.02 1.09 -19.27
CA ASP A 260 -15.09 0.54 -20.27
C ASP A 260 -13.76 -0.12 -19.84
N HIS A 261 -13.56 -0.44 -18.56
CA HIS A 261 -12.34 -1.13 -18.07
C HIS A 261 -12.59 -2.47 -17.33
N THR A 262 -13.74 -3.11 -17.55
CA THR A 262 -14.03 -4.44 -17.01
C THR A 262 -13.36 -5.54 -17.83
N HIS A 263 -12.20 -6.04 -17.38
CA HIS A 263 -11.64 -7.28 -17.88
C HIS A 263 -12.64 -8.45 -17.60
N PRO A 264 -12.81 -9.45 -18.49
CA PRO A 264 -13.83 -10.52 -18.38
C PRO A 264 -13.70 -11.48 -17.18
N THR A 265 -12.90 -11.13 -16.18
CA THR A 265 -12.54 -11.95 -15.01
C THR A 265 -12.74 -11.21 -13.67
N ASN A 266 -13.58 -10.16 -13.64
CA ASN A 266 -13.88 -9.30 -12.48
C ASN A 266 -12.68 -8.51 -11.91
N TRP A 267 -11.57 -8.39 -12.65
CA TRP A 267 -10.42 -7.59 -12.25
C TRP A 267 -10.51 -6.16 -12.83
N ARG A 268 -10.30 -5.15 -11.98
CA ARG A 268 -10.27 -3.71 -12.34
C ARG A 268 -8.87 -3.16 -12.14
N LEU A 269 -8.35 -2.42 -13.12
CA LEU A 269 -7.12 -1.62 -12.98
C LEU A 269 -7.39 -0.41 -12.06
N ILE A 270 -6.54 -0.19 -11.06
CA ILE A 270 -6.70 0.89 -10.07
C ILE A 270 -5.52 1.87 -10.09
N SER A 271 -4.29 1.37 -10.22
CA SER A 271 -3.10 2.21 -10.34
C SER A 271 -2.09 1.65 -11.34
N GLU A 272 -1.31 2.56 -11.93
CA GLU A 272 -0.18 2.26 -12.80
C GLU A 272 1.04 2.99 -12.25
N MET A 273 2.19 2.32 -12.09
CA MET A 273 3.36 2.90 -11.43
C MET A 273 4.59 2.76 -12.33
N ASP A 274 5.34 3.84 -12.56
CA ASP A 274 6.57 3.84 -13.36
C ASP A 274 7.72 3.29 -12.50
N ILE A 275 8.03 2.00 -12.69
CA ILE A 275 9.09 1.28 -11.96
C ILE A 275 10.46 1.36 -12.67
N ALA A 276 10.57 2.16 -13.73
CA ALA A 276 11.80 2.33 -14.51
C ALA A 276 12.52 3.66 -14.20
N THR A 277 11.84 4.63 -13.59
CA THR A 277 12.39 5.98 -13.38
C THR A 277 12.33 6.42 -11.92
N ASP A 278 13.50 6.48 -11.27
CA ASP A 278 13.73 7.17 -9.99
C ASP A 278 13.15 8.61 -10.03
N ARG A 279 12.36 8.97 -9.03
CA ARG A 279 11.76 10.32 -8.89
C ARG A 279 12.32 11.07 -7.68
N ASP A 280 12.47 12.38 -7.83
CA ASP A 280 12.73 13.31 -6.73
C ASP A 280 11.42 13.91 -6.20
N LEU A 281 11.51 14.85 -5.25
CA LEU A 281 10.33 15.55 -4.72
C LEU A 281 9.80 16.64 -5.66
N ASP A 282 10.60 17.10 -6.61
CA ASP A 282 10.27 18.19 -7.53
C ASP A 282 9.29 17.71 -8.62
N TYR A 283 9.48 16.48 -9.10
CA TYR A 283 8.53 15.76 -9.96
C TYR A 283 7.09 15.74 -9.40
N PHE A 284 6.93 15.69 -8.08
CA PHE A 284 5.63 15.63 -7.39
C PHE A 284 5.05 17.02 -7.04
N LYS A 285 5.80 18.12 -7.17
CA LYS A 285 5.32 19.47 -6.76
C LYS A 285 4.05 19.90 -7.48
N GLU A 286 3.96 19.67 -8.78
CA GLU A 286 2.75 20.01 -9.54
C GLU A 286 1.53 19.16 -9.14
N PRO A 287 1.53 17.81 -9.28
CA PRO A 287 0.36 16.99 -8.97
C PRO A 287 -0.09 17.09 -7.50
N MET A 288 0.85 17.15 -6.55
CA MET A 288 0.51 17.25 -5.12
C MET A 288 -0.06 18.62 -4.75
N SER A 289 0.21 19.67 -5.53
CA SER A 289 -0.42 20.98 -5.29
C SER A 289 -1.94 20.91 -5.44
N TYR A 290 -2.47 20.06 -6.32
CA TYR A 290 -3.91 19.85 -6.43
C TYR A 290 -4.45 19.05 -5.22
N VAL A 291 -3.74 17.99 -4.80
CA VAL A 291 -4.11 17.12 -3.65
C VAL A 291 -4.23 17.91 -2.34
N PHE A 292 -3.35 18.89 -2.11
CA PHE A 292 -3.40 19.71 -0.90
C PHE A 292 -4.26 20.98 -1.06
N ASN A 293 -4.23 21.64 -2.22
CA ASN A 293 -4.76 23.02 -2.31
C ASN A 293 -6.21 23.11 -2.81
N ALA A 294 -6.76 22.08 -3.45
CA ALA A 294 -8.16 22.02 -3.94
C ALA A 294 -8.59 23.21 -4.85
N LEU A 295 -7.64 23.88 -5.51
CA LEU A 295 -7.86 25.02 -6.42
C LEU A 295 -7.95 24.57 -7.90
N PRO A 296 -8.61 25.34 -8.78
CA PRO A 296 -9.59 24.76 -9.71
C PRO A 296 -8.99 24.01 -10.92
N ARG A 297 -9.01 22.68 -10.83
CA ARG A 297 -8.85 21.72 -11.95
C ARG A 297 -9.50 20.37 -11.56
N PRO A 298 -9.47 19.27 -12.36
CA PRO A 298 -10.49 18.21 -12.27
C PRO A 298 -10.51 17.51 -10.91
N LYS A 299 -11.65 17.64 -10.22
CA LYS A 299 -11.85 17.22 -8.82
C LYS A 299 -11.30 15.82 -8.55
N MET A 300 -10.32 15.72 -7.66
CA MET A 300 -9.98 14.44 -7.05
C MET A 300 -11.03 14.13 -5.99
N LYS A 301 -12.12 13.47 -6.41
CA LYS A 301 -13.28 13.10 -5.56
C LYS A 301 -12.91 12.46 -4.22
N MET A 302 -11.76 11.81 -4.13
CA MET A 302 -11.27 11.25 -2.88
C MET A 302 -10.90 12.32 -1.84
N PHE A 303 -10.14 13.34 -2.22
CA PHE A 303 -9.56 14.34 -1.32
C PHE A 303 -10.39 15.63 -1.22
N ASP A 304 -11.11 16.02 -2.29
CA ASP A 304 -11.88 17.26 -2.36
C ASP A 304 -13.28 17.16 -1.72
N GLU A 305 -13.92 15.98 -1.78
CA GLU A 305 -15.33 15.81 -1.41
C GLU A 305 -15.56 15.49 0.08
N GLY A 306 -14.51 15.37 0.90
CA GLY A 306 -14.68 15.08 2.33
C GLY A 306 -13.39 14.98 3.15
N MET A 307 -13.53 15.27 4.45
CA MET A 307 -12.48 15.01 5.43
C MET A 307 -12.51 13.52 5.79
N PHE A 308 -11.36 12.84 5.75
CA PHE A 308 -11.29 11.41 6.04
C PHE A 308 -10.02 10.98 6.77
N ALA A 309 -10.11 9.79 7.38
CA ALA A 309 -8.98 9.02 7.86
C ALA A 309 -9.29 7.51 7.83
N MET A 310 -8.28 6.68 7.52
CA MET A 310 -8.35 5.22 7.47
C MET A 310 -7.21 4.59 8.25
N ILE A 311 -7.44 3.51 8.99
CA ILE A 311 -6.41 2.71 9.66
C ILE A 311 -6.80 1.22 9.66
N TYR A 312 -5.83 0.32 9.75
CA TYR A 312 -6.09 -1.12 9.79
C TYR A 312 -5.89 -1.69 11.20
N GLU A 313 -6.89 -1.50 12.07
CA GLU A 313 -6.88 -2.03 13.44
C GLU A 313 -6.87 -3.57 13.38
N ASN A 314 -5.80 -4.20 13.85
CA ASN A 314 -5.59 -5.66 13.78
C ASN A 314 -5.74 -6.24 12.36
N GLY A 315 -5.41 -5.47 11.32
CA GLY A 315 -5.59 -5.88 9.93
C GLY A 315 -7.02 -5.78 9.40
N LYS A 316 -7.90 -5.05 10.09
CA LYS A 316 -9.29 -4.75 9.67
C LYS A 316 -9.48 -3.26 9.44
N MET A 317 -10.08 -2.90 8.31
CA MET A 317 -10.27 -1.49 7.96
C MET A 317 -11.24 -0.79 8.93
N VAL A 318 -10.77 0.31 9.51
CA VAL A 318 -11.61 1.36 10.09
C VAL A 318 -11.43 2.61 9.24
N TYR A 319 -12.53 3.15 8.71
CA TYR A 319 -12.52 4.35 7.86
C TYR A 319 -13.59 5.33 8.31
N ILE A 320 -13.19 6.58 8.54
CA ILE A 320 -14.09 7.70 8.84
C ILE A 320 -14.04 8.65 7.66
N ARG A 321 -15.20 9.04 7.13
CA ARG A 321 -15.35 10.07 6.08
C ARG A 321 -16.52 10.98 6.42
N ASP A 322 -16.24 12.26 6.63
CA ASP A 322 -17.21 13.27 7.09
C ASP A 322 -18.00 12.79 8.33
N ASN A 323 -19.29 12.46 8.20
CA ASN A 323 -20.14 11.93 9.28
C ASN A 323 -20.44 10.43 9.14
N LEU A 324 -19.63 9.68 8.39
CA LEU A 324 -19.79 8.25 8.17
C LEU A 324 -18.61 7.47 8.75
N LEU A 325 -18.93 6.43 9.53
CA LEU A 325 -17.97 5.45 10.04
C LEU A 325 -18.19 4.11 9.34
N TYR A 326 -17.11 3.54 8.81
CA TYR A 326 -17.07 2.24 8.15
C TYR A 326 -16.14 1.31 8.95
N LEU A 327 -16.62 0.11 9.26
CA LEU A 327 -15.92 -0.91 10.04
C LEU A 327 -15.92 -2.24 9.28
N GLU A 328 -14.75 -2.83 9.05
CA GLU A 328 -14.67 -4.16 8.45
C GLU A 328 -15.01 -5.26 9.47
N ARG A 329 -15.89 -6.18 9.08
CA ARG A 329 -16.26 -7.36 9.85
C ARG A 329 -15.24 -8.49 9.70
N ASN A 330 -15.33 -9.50 10.57
CA ASN A 330 -14.47 -10.69 10.52
C ASN A 330 -14.58 -11.49 9.20
N ASP A 331 -15.75 -11.45 8.54
CA ASP A 331 -16.02 -12.07 7.23
C ASP A 331 -15.59 -11.22 6.02
N ASN A 332 -14.80 -10.16 6.26
CA ASN A 332 -14.33 -9.19 5.26
C ASN A 332 -15.45 -8.35 4.62
N THR A 333 -16.68 -8.34 5.17
CA THR A 333 -17.75 -7.41 4.79
C THR A 333 -17.62 -6.07 5.53
N GLU A 334 -18.43 -5.08 5.16
CA GLU A 334 -18.36 -3.71 5.68
C GLU A 334 -19.63 -3.36 6.47
N GLU A 335 -19.49 -2.86 7.70
CA GLU A 335 -20.56 -2.23 8.46
C GLU A 335 -20.42 -0.70 8.33
N ARG A 336 -21.50 -0.04 7.89
CA ARG A 336 -21.57 1.42 7.80
C ARG A 336 -22.48 1.98 8.90
N ARG A 337 -22.02 3.03 9.57
CA ARG A 337 -22.77 3.82 10.56
C ARG A 337 -22.83 5.28 10.12
N VAL A 338 -23.96 5.93 10.41
CA VAL A 338 -24.11 7.39 10.34
C VAL A 338 -23.84 7.95 11.73
N LEU A 339 -23.04 9.00 11.79
CA LEU A 339 -22.77 9.80 12.98
C LEU A 339 -23.61 11.08 12.88
N TRP A 340 -24.30 11.44 13.96
CA TRP A 340 -25.36 12.46 13.95
C TRP A 340 -24.94 13.79 14.58
N SER A 341 -23.76 13.84 15.18
CA SER A 341 -23.22 15.01 15.86
C SER A 341 -21.72 15.16 15.68
N THR A 342 -21.21 16.37 15.88
CA THR A 342 -19.77 16.67 15.98
C THR A 342 -19.10 15.78 17.03
N ASP A 343 -19.76 15.56 18.16
CA ASP A 343 -19.21 14.80 19.29
C ASP A 343 -19.09 13.31 18.97
N GLU A 344 -20.05 12.69 18.29
CA GLU A 344 -19.93 11.31 17.78
C GLU A 344 -18.76 11.14 16.79
N VAL A 345 -18.53 12.15 15.93
CA VAL A 345 -17.37 12.13 15.01
C VAL A 345 -16.07 12.25 15.79
N LEU A 346 -15.99 13.15 16.77
CA LEU A 346 -14.82 13.31 17.63
C LEU A 346 -14.57 12.08 18.52
N GLU A 347 -15.61 11.40 19.00
CA GLU A 347 -15.51 10.14 19.75
C GLU A 347 -14.95 9.03 18.84
N ALA A 348 -15.53 8.82 17.65
CA ALA A 348 -15.06 7.83 16.69
C ALA A 348 -13.59 8.04 16.34
N TYR A 349 -13.19 9.27 16.02
CA TYR A 349 -11.78 9.62 15.79
C TYR A 349 -10.90 9.41 17.04
N SER A 350 -11.39 9.69 18.25
CA SER A 350 -10.60 9.54 19.48
C SER A 350 -10.45 8.09 19.92
N ARG A 351 -11.43 7.24 19.60
CA ARG A 351 -11.39 5.79 19.81
C ARG A 351 -10.40 5.10 18.86
N PHE A 352 -10.56 5.31 17.55
CA PHE A 352 -9.83 4.55 16.55
C PHE A 352 -8.52 5.21 16.09
N MET A 353 -8.44 6.54 16.17
CA MET A 353 -7.30 7.34 15.70
C MET A 353 -6.84 8.38 16.75
N PRO A 354 -6.53 7.95 18.00
CA PRO A 354 -6.15 8.86 19.09
C PRO A 354 -4.87 9.66 18.82
N MET A 355 -4.02 9.21 17.88
CA MET A 355 -2.81 9.93 17.48
C MET A 355 -3.09 11.25 16.76
N ILE A 356 -4.26 11.42 16.11
CA ILE A 356 -4.67 12.69 15.52
C ILE A 356 -5.10 13.64 16.65
N PRO A 357 -4.55 14.86 16.78
CA PRO A 357 -4.92 15.80 17.85
C PRO A 357 -6.37 16.28 17.74
N ASN A 358 -7.06 16.44 18.87
CA ASN A 358 -8.47 16.87 18.89
C ASN A 358 -8.67 18.28 18.32
N GLU A 359 -7.70 19.18 18.50
CA GLU A 359 -7.67 20.50 17.84
C GLU A 359 -7.71 20.37 16.30
N ARG A 360 -6.91 19.46 15.72
CA ARG A 360 -6.87 19.24 14.27
C ARG A 360 -8.18 18.64 13.75
N LYS A 361 -8.82 17.74 14.51
CA LYS A 361 -10.16 17.21 14.20
C LYS A 361 -11.21 18.34 14.19
N LEU A 362 -11.23 19.18 15.23
CA LEU A 362 -12.15 20.31 15.36
C LEU A 362 -11.98 21.34 14.25
N LEU A 363 -10.74 21.74 13.94
CA LEU A 363 -10.43 22.63 12.82
C LEU A 363 -10.85 22.00 11.48
N GLY A 364 -10.59 20.70 11.29
CA GLY A 364 -11.01 19.97 10.10
C GLY A 364 -12.52 19.97 9.88
N LEU A 365 -13.30 19.65 10.92
CA LEU A 365 -14.77 19.67 10.88
C LEU A 365 -15.34 21.08 10.64
N LYS A 366 -14.75 22.10 11.27
CA LYS A 366 -15.12 23.51 11.06
C LYS A 366 -14.85 23.95 9.61
N ASN A 367 -13.66 23.69 9.09
CA ASN A 367 -13.27 24.05 7.72
C ASN A 367 -14.01 23.23 6.65
N ARG A 368 -14.43 22.00 6.99
CA ARG A 368 -15.31 21.15 6.17
C ARG A 368 -16.74 21.69 6.08
N ASN A 369 -17.16 22.54 7.03
CA ASN A 369 -18.54 23.00 7.23
C ASN A 369 -19.53 21.83 7.20
N LEU A 370 -19.28 20.82 8.06
CA LEU A 370 -20.04 19.58 8.06
C LEU A 370 -21.47 19.79 8.60
N VAL A 371 -22.45 19.65 7.71
CA VAL A 371 -23.88 19.68 8.07
C VAL A 371 -24.35 18.28 8.40
N PHE A 372 -24.78 18.07 9.64
CA PHE A 372 -25.40 16.81 10.06
C PHE A 372 -26.87 16.76 9.60
N PRO A 373 -27.38 15.61 9.14
CA PRO A 373 -28.80 15.46 8.84
C PRO A 373 -29.63 15.65 10.11
N PRO A 374 -30.85 16.22 10.02
CA PRO A 374 -31.75 16.32 11.16
C PRO A 374 -32.00 14.92 11.75
N TRP A 375 -31.72 14.78 13.04
CA TRP A 375 -31.79 13.51 13.75
C TRP A 375 -33.23 13.00 13.86
N ASP A 376 -33.48 11.86 13.25
CA ASP A 376 -34.79 11.22 13.15
C ASP A 376 -34.74 9.88 13.90
N LYS A 377 -35.24 9.88 15.14
CA LYS A 377 -35.25 8.70 16.03
C LYS A 377 -35.89 7.47 15.40
N ASP A 378 -36.87 7.67 14.53
CA ASP A 378 -37.70 6.60 13.98
C ASP A 378 -37.07 6.02 12.69
N LYS A 379 -36.01 6.66 12.15
CA LYS A 379 -35.22 6.19 11.01
C LYS A 379 -33.89 5.57 11.44
N CYS A 380 -33.96 4.45 12.16
CA CYS A 380 -32.89 3.46 12.21
C CYS A 380 -32.72 2.79 10.82
N VAL A 381 -32.15 3.51 9.86
CA VAL A 381 -31.92 3.01 8.51
C VAL A 381 -30.75 2.02 8.53
N THR A 382 -31.05 0.73 8.41
CA THR A 382 -30.08 -0.30 8.03
C THR A 382 -29.68 -0.02 6.57
N VAL A 383 -28.72 0.89 6.37
CA VAL A 383 -28.35 1.34 5.01
C VAL A 383 -27.69 0.18 4.29
N SER A 384 -28.33 -0.33 3.23
CA SER A 384 -27.71 -1.28 2.29
C SER A 384 -26.33 -0.78 1.85
N PRO A 385 -25.37 -1.68 1.58
CA PRO A 385 -24.01 -1.28 1.22
C PRO A 385 -24.02 -0.38 -0.01
N ILE A 386 -23.73 0.91 0.19
CA ILE A 386 -23.56 1.87 -0.90
C ILE A 386 -22.13 1.73 -1.42
N VAL A 387 -22.03 1.59 -2.73
CA VAL A 387 -20.81 1.41 -3.52
C VAL A 387 -19.68 2.36 -3.11
N ARG A 388 -18.46 1.84 -3.11
CA ARG A 388 -17.24 2.63 -2.99
C ARG A 388 -17.04 3.55 -4.20
N TYR A 389 -16.89 4.84 -3.89
CA TYR A 389 -16.64 5.96 -4.81
C TYR A 389 -17.75 6.24 -5.84
N GLY A 390 -18.18 7.51 -5.87
CA GLY A 390 -19.09 8.02 -6.90
C GLY A 390 -20.56 8.07 -6.50
N ASN A 391 -20.88 8.76 -5.39
CA ASN A 391 -21.83 9.89 -5.38
C ASN A 391 -22.05 10.39 -3.93
N ALA A 392 -21.99 11.71 -3.73
CA ALA A 392 -22.63 12.30 -2.57
C ALA A 392 -24.14 12.10 -2.70
N VAL A 393 -24.79 11.56 -1.67
CA VAL A 393 -26.25 11.45 -1.66
C VAL A 393 -26.82 12.87 -1.68
N ASP A 394 -27.58 13.19 -2.73
CA ASP A 394 -28.27 14.46 -2.86
C ASP A 394 -29.42 14.52 -1.84
N LEU A 395 -29.09 14.92 -0.62
CA LEU A 395 -30.03 14.98 0.51
C LEU A 395 -31.23 15.88 0.20
N SER A 396 -31.11 16.86 -0.72
CA SER A 396 -32.25 17.68 -1.12
C SER A 396 -33.40 16.84 -1.68
N LYS A 397 -33.10 15.74 -2.39
CA LYS A 397 -34.09 14.80 -2.93
C LYS A 397 -34.70 13.85 -1.89
N ILE A 398 -34.07 13.68 -0.73
CA ILE A 398 -34.62 12.91 0.40
C ILE A 398 -35.58 13.77 1.23
N TYR A 399 -35.40 15.11 1.23
CA TYR A 399 -36.26 16.05 1.95
C TYR A 399 -37.28 16.79 1.05
N ALA A 400 -37.34 16.50 -0.25
CA ALA A 400 -38.25 17.13 -1.21
C ALA A 400 -39.70 16.60 -1.20
N THR A 401 -40.07 15.72 -0.27
CA THR A 401 -41.41 15.12 -0.16
C THR A 401 -42.05 15.36 1.21
N LYS A 402 -42.40 16.62 1.48
CA LYS A 402 -43.52 17.01 2.34
C LYS A 402 -44.06 18.39 1.98
#